data_AF-A0A957HAH4-F1
#
_entry.id   AF-A0A957HAH4-F1
#
_cell.length_a   1.000
_cell.length_b   1.000
_cell.length_c   1.000
_cell.angle_alpha   90.00
_cell.angle_beta   90.00
_cell.angle_gamma   90.00
#
_symmetry.space_group_name_H-M   'P 1'
#
loop_
_entity.id
_entity.type
_entity.pdbx_description
1 polymer ?
#
loop_
_entity_poly.entity_id
_entity_poly.type
_entity_poly.pdbx_seq_one_letter_code
_entity_poly.pdbx_strand_id
1 'polypeptide(L)'
;MAIPESQLETWSHQGSVTQSAQTYETIKKVLNDTSSPYYSKDFSIFLQGSYGNDTNVYRDSDVDVVIRLNQTYYADTSSLAPDAKANYDRAFSRASYAYTDFKTDVLAWLKQKFGADVKPGKKAIFVKGSGNRRDSD
;
A
#
# COMPACT_ATOMS: atom_id res chain seq x y z
N MET A 1 -1.19 -32.50 25.84
CA MET A 1 0.25 -32.27 26.06
C MET A 1 0.51 -30.78 26.01
N ALA A 2 1.37 -30.26 26.88
CA ALA A 2 1.85 -28.89 26.77
C ALA A 2 2.79 -28.76 25.57
N ILE A 3 2.80 -27.59 24.93
CA ILE A 3 3.77 -27.26 23.87
C ILE A 3 5.12 -26.95 24.54
N PRO A 4 6.25 -27.52 24.10
CA PRO A 4 7.56 -27.19 24.65
C PRO A 4 7.91 -25.71 24.47
N GLU A 5 8.55 -25.08 25.46
CA GLU A 5 8.99 -23.68 25.38
C GLU A 5 9.91 -23.41 24.18
N SER A 6 10.80 -24.35 23.85
CA SER A 6 11.65 -24.25 22.66
C SER A 6 10.86 -24.18 21.36
N GLN A 7 9.69 -24.81 21.30
CA GLN A 7 8.81 -24.72 20.14
C GLN A 7 8.15 -23.34 20.04
N LEU A 8 7.78 -22.75 21.18
CA LEU A 8 7.22 -21.39 21.25
C LEU A 8 8.26 -20.33 20.87
N GLU A 9 9.49 -20.48 21.35
CA GLU A 9 10.62 -19.62 20.97
C GLU A 9 10.82 -19.63 19.45
N THR A 10 10.87 -20.82 18.84
CA THR A 10 11.07 -20.93 17.39
C THR A 10 9.91 -20.32 16.59
N TRP A 11 8.67 -20.44 17.08
CA TRP A 11 7.50 -19.83 16.44
C TRP A 11 7.40 -18.31 16.64
N SER A 12 8.06 -17.77 17.68
CA SER A 12 8.06 -16.33 17.96
C SER A 12 9.01 -15.53 17.07
N HIS A 13 9.94 -16.20 16.38
CA HIS A 13 10.93 -15.55 15.54
C HIS A 13 10.33 -14.88 14.31
N GLN A 14 10.87 -13.70 14.00
CA GLN A 14 10.56 -12.96 12.79
C GLN A 14 11.01 -13.73 11.54
N GLY A 15 10.17 -13.72 10.51
CA GLY A 15 10.45 -14.30 9.20
C GLY A 15 11.40 -13.45 8.35
N SER A 16 11.43 -13.72 7.04
CA SER A 16 12.36 -13.08 6.10
C SER A 16 12.27 -11.55 6.09
N VAL A 17 13.37 -10.86 6.45
CA VAL A 17 13.46 -9.38 6.42
C VAL A 17 14.13 -8.87 5.14
N THR A 18 15.21 -9.53 4.69
CA THR A 18 15.99 -9.04 3.54
C THR A 18 15.20 -9.10 2.23
N GLN A 19 14.49 -10.20 1.99
CA GLN A 19 13.77 -10.40 0.73
C GLN A 19 12.53 -9.50 0.63
N SER A 20 11.84 -9.28 1.75
CA SER A 20 10.70 -8.36 1.81
C SER A 20 11.14 -6.91 1.64
N ALA A 21 12.26 -6.51 2.25
CA ALA A 21 12.86 -5.19 2.02
C ALA A 21 13.22 -4.98 0.54
N GLN A 22 13.85 -5.96 -0.11
CA GLN A 22 14.16 -5.88 -1.55
C GLN A 22 12.89 -5.80 -2.42
N THR A 23 11.84 -6.51 -2.04
CA THR A 23 10.54 -6.46 -2.73
C THR A 23 9.94 -5.07 -2.62
N TYR A 24 9.89 -4.51 -1.41
CA TYR A 24 9.43 -3.15 -1.16
C TYR A 24 10.21 -2.11 -1.98
N GLU A 25 11.54 -2.14 -1.95
CA GLU A 25 12.36 -1.19 -2.69
C GLU A 25 12.13 -1.29 -4.21
N THR A 26 11.90 -2.50 -4.72
CA THR A 26 11.56 -2.71 -6.14
C THR A 26 10.22 -2.07 -6.50
N ILE A 27 9.16 -2.33 -5.72
CA ILE A 27 7.82 -1.77 -5.95
C ILE A 27 7.85 -0.25 -5.77
N LYS A 28 8.47 0.25 -4.69
CA LYS A 28 8.62 1.68 -4.41
C LYS A 28 9.33 2.41 -5.52
N LYS A 29 10.43 1.86 -6.06
CA LYS A 29 11.15 2.46 -7.18
C LYS A 29 10.27 2.58 -8.43
N VAL A 30 9.44 1.57 -8.70
CA VAL A 30 8.50 1.62 -9.82
C VAL A 30 7.42 2.67 -9.58
N LEU A 31 6.81 2.70 -8.40
CA LEU A 31 5.77 3.66 -8.05
C LEU A 31 6.29 5.11 -8.00
N ASN A 32 7.57 5.32 -7.69
CA ASN A 32 8.21 6.63 -7.62
C ASN A 32 8.95 7.03 -8.90
N ASP A 33 8.68 6.36 -10.03
CA ASP A 33 9.28 6.69 -11.33
C ASP A 33 8.69 8.01 -11.87
N THR A 34 9.57 8.93 -12.28
CA THR A 34 9.22 10.26 -12.81
C THR A 34 8.35 10.22 -14.06
N SER A 35 8.36 9.08 -14.76
CA SER A 35 7.61 8.86 -16.00
C SER A 35 6.18 8.37 -15.73
N SER A 36 5.83 8.11 -14.47
CA SER A 36 4.47 7.71 -14.12
C SER A 36 3.48 8.87 -14.30
N PRO A 37 2.25 8.60 -14.76
CA PRO A 37 1.25 9.66 -15.03
C PRO A 37 0.85 10.47 -13.79
N TYR A 38 1.01 9.90 -12.60
CA TYR A 38 0.73 10.54 -11.32
C TYR A 38 1.96 11.13 -10.62
N TYR A 39 3.15 11.09 -11.24
CA TYR A 39 4.37 11.54 -10.55
C TYR A 39 4.32 13.00 -10.07
N SER A 40 3.63 13.86 -10.84
CA SER A 40 3.46 15.29 -10.49
C SER A 40 2.52 15.53 -9.30
N LYS A 41 1.87 14.49 -8.78
CA LYS A 41 0.96 14.57 -7.64
C LYS A 41 1.75 14.52 -6.33
N ASP A 42 1.16 15.06 -5.26
CA ASP A 42 1.68 14.83 -3.91
C ASP A 42 1.19 13.46 -3.41
N PHE A 43 2.12 12.51 -3.26
CA PHE A 43 1.86 11.17 -2.75
C PHE A 43 3.01 10.66 -1.86
N SER A 44 2.73 9.61 -1.11
CA SER A 44 3.72 8.91 -0.28
C SER A 44 3.65 7.41 -0.49
N ILE A 45 4.78 6.73 -0.36
CA ILE A 45 4.90 5.27 -0.45
C ILE A 45 5.54 4.74 0.83
N PHE A 46 4.89 3.76 1.47
CA PHE A 46 5.35 3.17 2.72
C PHE A 46 4.84 1.74 2.90
N LEU A 47 5.44 0.99 3.84
CA LEU A 47 5.01 -0.36 4.20
C LEU A 47 3.84 -0.34 5.19
N GLN A 48 2.95 -1.31 5.07
CA GLN A 48 1.98 -1.65 6.11
C GLN A 48 2.05 -3.15 6.44
N GLY A 49 1.07 -3.66 7.19
CA GLY A 49 0.92 -5.08 7.43
C GLY A 49 2.04 -5.68 8.27
N SER A 50 2.31 -6.97 8.09
CA SER A 50 3.23 -7.71 8.97
C SER A 50 4.66 -7.18 8.90
N TYR A 51 5.14 -6.84 7.71
CA TYR A 51 6.48 -6.26 7.50
C TYR A 51 6.58 -4.80 7.94
N GLY A 52 5.50 -4.03 7.88
CA GLY A 52 5.48 -2.67 8.44
C GLY A 52 5.48 -2.62 9.97
N ASN A 53 5.20 -3.76 10.63
CA ASN A 53 5.04 -3.87 12.09
C ASN A 53 5.94 -4.94 12.73
N ASP A 54 6.91 -5.50 12.01
CA ASP A 54 7.82 -6.56 12.49
C ASP A 54 7.10 -7.80 13.07
N THR A 55 5.93 -8.14 12.52
CA THR A 55 5.10 -9.30 12.94
C THR A 55 5.05 -10.40 11.89
N ASN A 56 5.89 -10.32 10.86
CA ASN A 56 6.02 -11.37 9.86
C ASN A 56 6.66 -12.62 10.48
N VAL A 57 6.05 -13.77 10.30
CA VAL A 57 6.56 -15.07 10.79
C VAL A 57 7.25 -15.84 9.65
N TYR A 58 7.88 -16.99 9.95
CA TYR A 58 8.61 -17.80 8.96
C TYR A 58 7.81 -18.19 7.71
N ARG A 59 6.49 -18.30 7.82
CA ARG A 59 5.62 -18.64 6.69
C ARG A 59 5.51 -17.44 5.74
N ASP A 60 5.48 -17.71 4.44
CA ASP A 60 5.32 -16.68 3.41
C ASP A 60 4.17 -15.72 3.73
N SER A 61 4.52 -14.44 3.83
CA SER A 61 3.59 -13.31 3.88
C SER A 61 3.90 -12.41 2.69
N ASP A 62 2.85 -11.90 2.06
CA ASP A 62 2.90 -10.88 1.02
C ASP A 62 3.44 -9.57 1.62
N VAL A 63 4.11 -8.77 0.79
CA VAL A 63 4.62 -7.45 1.17
C VAL A 63 3.56 -6.40 0.86
N ASP A 64 2.98 -5.79 1.90
CA ASP A 64 1.95 -4.77 1.73
C ASP A 64 2.57 -3.38 1.51
N VAL A 65 2.43 -2.82 0.31
CA VAL A 65 2.96 -1.51 -0.07
C VAL A 65 1.83 -0.51 -0.28
N VAL A 66 1.77 0.49 0.59
CA VAL A 66 0.79 1.58 0.47
C VAL A 66 1.35 2.67 -0.43
N ILE A 67 0.56 3.06 -1.43
CA ILE A 67 0.71 4.34 -2.13
C ILE A 67 -0.49 5.25 -1.81
N ARG A 68 -0.22 6.42 -1.22
CA ARG A 68 -1.25 7.34 -0.71
C ARG A 68 -1.16 8.70 -1.41
N LEU A 69 -2.26 9.11 -2.04
CA LEU A 69 -2.43 10.49 -2.52
C LEU A 69 -2.68 11.43 -1.33
N ASN A 70 -1.85 12.45 -1.16
CA ASN A 70 -1.86 13.33 0.03
C ASN A 70 -2.67 14.61 -0.16
N GLN A 71 -2.88 15.03 -1.40
CA GLN A 71 -3.54 16.30 -1.73
C GLN A 71 -5.08 16.22 -1.77
N THR A 72 -5.65 15.03 -1.61
CA THR A 72 -7.11 14.83 -1.59
C THR A 72 -7.50 14.07 -0.34
N TYR A 73 -8.66 14.41 0.22
CA TYR A 73 -9.15 13.80 1.44
C TYR A 73 -10.64 13.49 1.35
N TYR A 74 -11.06 12.52 2.14
CA TYR A 74 -12.46 12.29 2.47
C TYR A 74 -12.70 12.82 3.88
N ALA A 75 -13.81 13.52 4.08
CA ALA A 75 -14.18 14.03 5.38
C ALA A 75 -15.54 13.44 5.79
N ASP A 76 -15.62 13.02 7.05
CA ASP A 76 -16.89 12.77 7.70
C ASP A 76 -17.31 14.05 8.42
N THR A 77 -18.37 14.69 7.92
CA THR A 77 -18.93 15.91 8.49
C THR A 77 -20.18 15.66 9.33
N SER A 78 -20.54 14.39 9.57
CA SER A 78 -21.81 14.02 10.21
C SER A 78 -21.93 14.52 11.66
N SER A 79 -20.80 14.70 12.33
CA SER A 79 -20.71 15.18 13.71
C SER A 79 -20.47 16.69 13.85
N LEU A 80 -20.39 17.44 12.74
CA LEU A 80 -20.18 18.88 12.79
C LEU A 80 -21.45 19.61 13.23
N ALA A 81 -21.30 20.58 14.14
CA ALA A 81 -22.35 21.55 14.43
C ALA A 81 -22.75 22.32 13.15
N PRO A 82 -24.00 22.81 13.03
CA PRO A 82 -24.50 23.42 11.80
C PRO A 82 -23.59 24.51 11.21
N ASP A 83 -23.11 25.44 12.05
CA ASP A 83 -22.24 26.54 11.60
C ASP A 83 -20.87 26.04 11.12
N ALA A 84 -20.29 25.04 11.79
CA ALA A 84 -19.03 24.42 11.37
C ALA A 84 -19.19 23.66 10.05
N LYS A 85 -20.31 22.96 9.87
CA LYS A 85 -20.63 22.30 8.61
C LYS A 85 -20.81 23.30 7.47
N ALA A 86 -21.52 24.41 7.70
CA ALA A 86 -21.68 25.46 6.70
C ALA A 86 -20.34 26.10 6.30
N ASN A 87 -19.44 26.29 7.26
CA ASN A 87 -18.08 26.75 6.99
C ASN A 87 -17.28 25.75 6.16
N TYR A 88 -17.35 24.46 6.50
CA TYR A 88 -16.72 23.40 5.73
C TYR A 88 -17.25 23.37 4.29
N ASP A 89 -18.57 23.33 4.10
CA ASP A 89 -19.20 23.22 2.79
C ASP A 89 -18.83 24.39 1.87
N ARG A 90 -18.68 25.60 2.43
CA ARG A 90 -18.25 26.80 1.69
C ARG A 90 -16.78 26.78 1.30
N ALA A 91 -15.92 26.22 2.14
CA ALA A 91 -14.47 26.11 1.86
C ALA A 91 -14.13 24.88 1.01
N PHE A 92 -15.01 23.87 0.99
CA PHE A 92 -14.79 22.62 0.29
C PHE A 92 -14.79 22.83 -1.22
N SER A 93 -13.81 22.20 -1.87
CA SER A 93 -13.75 22.09 -3.33
C SER A 93 -13.60 20.62 -3.71
N ARG A 94 -14.26 20.23 -4.81
CA ARG A 94 -14.14 18.87 -5.33
C ARG A 94 -12.76 18.69 -5.97
N ALA A 95 -12.13 17.56 -5.67
CA ALA A 95 -10.87 17.19 -6.31
C ALA A 95 -11.06 17.01 -7.83
N SER A 96 -10.15 17.59 -8.62
CA SER A 96 -10.06 17.34 -10.07
C SER A 96 -9.35 16.02 -10.41
N TYR A 97 -8.63 15.45 -9.44
CA TYR A 97 -7.95 14.18 -9.54
C TYR A 97 -8.30 13.35 -8.30
N ALA A 98 -9.23 12.41 -8.44
CA ALA A 98 -9.78 11.65 -7.34
C ALA A 98 -9.12 10.28 -7.20
N TYR A 99 -9.49 9.55 -6.14
CA TYR A 99 -9.04 8.17 -5.90
C TYR A 99 -9.22 7.25 -7.11
N THR A 100 -10.32 7.39 -7.86
CA THR A 100 -10.60 6.58 -9.06
C THR A 100 -9.57 6.81 -10.16
N ASP A 101 -9.17 8.07 -10.37
CA ASP A 101 -8.15 8.44 -11.36
C ASP A 101 -6.80 7.89 -10.90
N PHE A 102 -6.45 8.14 -9.63
CA PHE A 102 -5.21 7.65 -9.04
C PHE A 102 -5.08 6.12 -9.10
N LYS A 103 -6.14 5.39 -8.74
CA LYS A 103 -6.16 3.93 -8.81
C LYS A 103 -6.00 3.43 -10.24
N THR A 104 -6.65 4.08 -11.20
CA THR A 104 -6.57 3.71 -12.62
C THR A 104 -5.16 3.90 -13.16
N ASP A 105 -4.56 5.06 -12.87
CA ASP A 105 -3.22 5.40 -13.30
C ASP A 105 -2.16 4.50 -12.67
N VAL A 106 -2.26 4.22 -11.36
CA VAL A 106 -1.37 3.29 -10.65
C VAL A 106 -1.48 1.89 -11.22
N LEU A 107 -2.70 1.38 -11.46
CA LEU A 107 -2.90 0.06 -12.06
C LEU A 107 -2.31 -0.03 -13.47
N ALA A 108 -2.56 0.98 -14.32
CA ALA A 108 -2.03 1.02 -15.67
C ALA A 108 -0.49 1.05 -15.64
N TRP A 109 0.09 1.85 -14.75
CA TRP A 109 1.54 1.95 -14.57
C TRP A 109 2.17 0.63 -14.11
N LEU A 110 1.59 -0.01 -13.10
CA LEU A 110 2.07 -1.31 -12.63
C LEU A 110 1.99 -2.36 -13.74
N LYS A 111 0.88 -2.41 -14.49
CA LYS A 111 0.74 -3.30 -15.66
C LYS A 111 1.79 -3.03 -16.73
N GLN A 112 2.14 -1.77 -16.98
CA GLN A 112 3.20 -1.43 -17.92
C GLN A 112 4.57 -1.98 -17.46
N LYS A 113 4.83 -2.00 -16.15
CA LYS A 113 6.14 -2.36 -15.58
C LYS A 113 6.30 -3.84 -15.26
N PHE A 114 5.23 -4.51 -14.85
CA PHE A 114 5.23 -5.91 -14.41
C PHE A 114 4.37 -6.83 -15.30
N GLY A 115 3.63 -6.28 -16.27
CA GLY A 115 2.90 -7.07 -17.25
C GLY A 115 1.81 -7.94 -16.63
N ALA A 116 1.79 -9.22 -17.02
CA ALA A 116 0.78 -10.20 -16.62
C ALA A 116 0.83 -10.60 -15.13
N ASP A 117 1.89 -10.21 -14.42
CA ASP A 117 2.02 -10.44 -12.98
C ASP A 117 1.10 -9.53 -12.15
N VAL A 118 0.52 -8.49 -12.76
CA VAL A 118 -0.37 -7.55 -12.09
C VAL A 118 -1.83 -7.97 -12.23
N LYS A 119 -2.49 -8.18 -11.10
CA LYS A 119 -3.91 -8.54 -11.03
C LYS A 119 -4.67 -7.53 -10.18
N PRO A 120 -5.65 -6.80 -10.76
CA PRO A 120 -6.47 -5.90 -9.97
C PRO A 120 -7.33 -6.71 -9.00
N GLY A 121 -7.23 -6.41 -7.71
CA GLY A 121 -8.09 -6.97 -6.67
C GLY A 121 -9.20 -6.00 -6.28
N LYS A 122 -10.07 -6.45 -5.36
CA LYS A 122 -11.14 -5.63 -4.80
C LYS A 122 -10.60 -4.50 -3.93
N LYS A 123 -9.58 -4.79 -3.11
CA LYS A 123 -9.00 -3.88 -2.11
C LYS A 123 -7.59 -3.41 -2.46
N ALA A 124 -6.77 -4.27 -3.05
CA ALA A 124 -5.38 -4.00 -3.42
C ALA A 124 -5.11 -4.38 -4.89
N ILE A 125 -3.93 -4.05 -5.39
CA ILE A 125 -3.45 -4.47 -6.71
C ILE A 125 -2.36 -5.50 -6.47
N PHE A 126 -2.68 -6.76 -6.71
CA PHE A 126 -1.72 -7.84 -6.51
C PHE A 126 -0.63 -7.79 -7.59
N VAL A 127 0.63 -7.90 -7.17
CA VAL A 127 1.80 -8.09 -8.04
C VAL A 127 2.47 -9.39 -7.63
N LYS A 128 2.43 -10.37 -8.54
CA LYS A 128 3.04 -11.68 -8.32
C LYS A 128 4.56 -11.55 -8.10
N GLY A 129 5.13 -12.31 -7.19
CA GLY A 129 6.56 -12.47 -6.98
C GLY A 129 7.25 -13.08 -8.20
N SER A 130 8.51 -12.68 -8.40
CA SER A 130 9.35 -13.17 -9.50
C SER A 130 10.82 -13.09 -9.10
N GLY A 131 11.56 -14.18 -9.27
CA GLY A 131 12.94 -14.30 -8.81
C GLY A 131 13.06 -14.05 -7.31
N ASN A 132 13.80 -13.01 -6.93
CA ASN A 132 13.99 -12.64 -5.52
C ASN A 132 12.84 -11.79 -4.95
N ARG A 133 11.87 -11.36 -5.77
CA ARG A 133 10.70 -10.60 -5.31
C ARG A 133 9.61 -11.53 -4.77
N ARG A 134 9.04 -11.22 -3.61
CA ARG A 134 7.84 -11.87 -3.04
C ARG A 134 6.56 -11.37 -3.70
N ASP A 135 5.45 -12.05 -3.44
CA ASP A 135 4.13 -11.50 -3.72
C ASP A 135 3.94 -10.18 -2.93
N SER A 136 3.24 -9.21 -3.52
CA SER A 136 2.97 -7.91 -2.91
C SER A 136 1.61 -7.36 -3.29
N ASP A 137 1.03 -6.59 -2.37
CA ASP A 137 -0.26 -5.91 -2.49
C ASP A 137 -0.13 -4.38 -2.44
#